data_AF-A0A957CPQ3-F1
#
_entry.id   AF-A0A957CPQ3-F1
#
_cell.length_a   1.000
_cell.length_b   1.000
_cell.length_c   1.000
_cell.angle_alpha   90.00
_cell.angle_beta   90.00
_cell.angle_gamma   90.00
#
_symmetry.space_group_name_H-M   'P 1'
#
loop_
_entity.id
_entity.type
_entity.pdbx_description
1 polymer ?
#
loop_
_entity_poly.entity_id
_entity_poly.type
_entity_poly.pdbx_seq_one_letter_code
_entity_poly.pdbx_strand_id
1 'polypeptide(L)'
;TDAARLPGEEGKIIVQAEDTFIGKQRRIPVDMVILSAGLEPRADSKEVGQQFGIACSAQGFFTEKHPKLDPVATMTEGIFIAGCAQGPKDIPASVSQGAAAAARVLGRIHQKELALDPIRASVIEEKCSGCRICNTMCPFNAIIFHEDRMVTEINPALCQGCGTCVAACPSNAITGTQFSNEQVLAQLQGLLMVNFNGEPVRVLEPEMA
;
A
#
# COMPACT_ATOMS: atom_id res chain seq x y z
N THR A 1 3.00 -9.67 41.44
CA THR A 1 4.14 -9.68 42.39
C THR A 1 4.02 -10.91 43.25
N ASP A 2 5.12 -11.43 43.72
CA ASP A 2 5.25 -12.53 44.69
C ASP A 2 5.45 -12.01 46.12
N ALA A 3 5.47 -10.69 46.33
CA ALA A 3 5.65 -10.09 47.65
C ALA A 3 4.39 -10.29 48.51
N ALA A 4 4.45 -11.27 49.42
CA ALA A 4 3.43 -11.54 50.43
C ALA A 4 3.39 -10.46 51.52
N ARG A 5 2.19 -10.06 51.94
CA ARG A 5 1.90 -9.12 53.04
C ARG A 5 1.04 -9.74 54.13
N LEU A 6 0.37 -10.85 53.83
CA LEU A 6 -0.47 -11.62 54.74
C LEU A 6 -0.02 -13.09 54.72
N PRO A 7 -0.22 -13.85 55.81
CA PRO A 7 0.20 -15.26 55.87
C PRO A 7 -0.41 -16.13 54.75
N GLY A 8 -1.63 -15.81 54.30
CA GLY A 8 -2.29 -16.51 53.19
C GLY A 8 -1.75 -16.18 51.79
N GLU A 9 -0.79 -15.27 51.68
CA GLU A 9 -0.16 -14.85 50.42
C GLU A 9 1.20 -15.52 50.19
N GLU A 10 1.79 -16.19 51.19
CA GLU A 10 3.10 -16.83 51.08
C GLU A 10 3.09 -17.95 50.02
N GLY A 11 4.07 -17.91 49.12
CA GLY A 11 4.21 -18.90 48.04
C GLY A 11 3.19 -18.78 46.90
N LYS A 12 2.36 -17.73 46.87
CA LYS A 12 1.35 -17.50 45.83
C LYS A 12 1.68 -16.31 44.92
N ILE A 13 1.10 -16.30 43.72
CA ILE A 13 1.15 -15.15 42.83
C ILE A 13 0.07 -14.15 43.28
N ILE A 14 0.45 -12.89 43.51
CA ILE A 14 -0.48 -11.87 43.97
C ILE A 14 -0.89 -10.97 42.78
N VAL A 15 -2.18 -11.07 42.43
CA VAL A 15 -2.84 -10.15 41.50
C VAL A 15 -3.28 -8.92 42.28
N GLN A 16 -2.69 -7.77 41.94
CA GLN A 16 -3.07 -6.48 42.51
C GLN A 16 -3.90 -5.72 41.46
N ALA A 17 -5.12 -5.39 41.82
CA ALA A 17 -6.03 -4.66 40.96
C ALA A 17 -6.98 -3.81 41.81
N GLU A 18 -7.45 -2.71 41.24
CA GLU A 18 -8.57 -1.97 41.80
C GLU A 18 -9.88 -2.64 41.42
N ASP A 19 -10.72 -2.92 42.41
CA ASP A 19 -12.11 -3.23 42.15
C ASP A 19 -12.86 -1.91 41.95
N THR A 20 -13.06 -1.54 40.69
CA THR A 20 -13.63 -0.26 40.28
C THR A 20 -15.11 -0.11 40.67
N PHE A 21 -15.82 -1.18 41.03
CA PHE A 21 -17.21 -1.09 41.49
C PHE A 21 -17.32 -0.59 42.93
N ILE A 22 -16.32 -0.88 43.76
CA ILE A 22 -16.30 -0.51 45.19
C ILE A 22 -15.18 0.49 45.53
N GLY A 23 -14.35 0.86 44.55
CA GLY A 23 -13.25 1.82 44.71
C GLY A 23 -12.18 1.35 45.70
N LYS A 24 -11.91 0.05 45.75
CA LYS A 24 -10.94 -0.53 46.70
C LYS A 24 -9.86 -1.33 45.99
N GLN A 25 -8.63 -1.14 46.47
CA GLN A 25 -7.50 -1.99 46.09
C GLN A 25 -7.69 -3.41 46.62
N ARG A 26 -7.58 -4.38 45.72
CA ARG A 26 -7.65 -5.81 46.02
C ARG A 26 -6.29 -6.46 45.82
N ARG A 27 -5.97 -7.39 46.70
CA ARG A 27 -4.84 -8.31 46.58
C ARG A 27 -5.42 -9.72 46.60
N ILE A 28 -5.26 -10.43 45.50
CA ILE A 28 -5.87 -11.75 45.31
C ILE A 28 -4.73 -12.76 45.15
N PRO A 29 -4.47 -13.61 46.17
CA PRO A 29 -3.49 -14.68 46.05
C PRO A 29 -4.05 -15.82 45.21
N VAL A 30 -3.35 -16.18 44.14
CA VAL A 30 -3.73 -17.24 43.21
C VAL A 30 -2.56 -18.19 42.97
N ASP A 31 -2.87 -19.43 42.61
CA ASP A 31 -1.87 -20.45 42.30
C ASP A 31 -1.39 -20.34 40.83
N MET A 32 -2.16 -19.66 39.97
CA MET A 32 -1.85 -19.45 38.56
C MET A 32 -2.47 -18.15 38.04
N VAL A 33 -1.76 -17.47 37.13
CA VAL A 33 -2.26 -16.32 36.37
C VAL A 33 -2.24 -16.68 34.89
N ILE A 34 -3.40 -16.56 34.23
CA ILE A 34 -3.54 -16.73 32.79
C ILE A 34 -3.55 -15.34 32.16
N LEU A 35 -2.59 -15.07 31.28
CA LEU A 35 -2.53 -13.82 30.53
C LEU A 35 -3.33 -13.95 29.24
N SER A 36 -4.42 -13.21 29.11
CA SER A 36 -5.17 -13.08 27.86
C SER A 36 -4.41 -12.16 26.89
N ALA A 37 -3.35 -12.68 26.28
CA ALA A 37 -2.51 -11.94 25.36
C ALA A 37 -3.28 -11.46 24.12
N GLY A 38 -2.92 -10.27 23.63
CA GLY A 38 -3.44 -9.73 22.36
C GLY A 38 -2.86 -10.45 21.15
N LEU A 39 -3.44 -10.16 19.97
CA LEU A 39 -2.91 -10.62 18.69
C LEU A 39 -1.90 -9.61 18.15
N GLU A 40 -0.77 -10.12 17.66
CA GLU A 40 0.25 -9.37 16.95
C GLU A 40 0.30 -9.82 15.48
N PRO A 41 0.77 -8.95 14.56
CA PRO A 41 1.03 -9.38 13.19
C PRO A 41 2.11 -10.46 13.16
N ARG A 42 2.09 -11.26 12.10
CA ARG A 42 3.14 -12.26 11.85
C ARG A 42 4.50 -11.57 11.70
N ALA A 43 5.57 -12.16 12.20
CA ALA A 43 6.89 -11.54 12.25
C ALA A 43 7.44 -11.12 10.87
N ASP A 44 7.08 -11.85 9.82
CA ASP A 44 7.46 -11.64 8.42
C ASP A 44 6.41 -10.86 7.61
N SER A 45 5.39 -10.25 8.24
CA SER A 45 4.30 -9.58 7.53
C SER A 45 4.80 -8.50 6.56
N LYS A 46 5.87 -7.78 6.91
CA LYS A 46 6.48 -6.75 6.05
C LYS A 46 7.19 -7.35 4.83
N GLU A 47 7.91 -8.45 5.01
CA GLU A 47 8.62 -9.11 3.90
C GLU A 47 7.62 -9.70 2.91
N VAL A 48 6.60 -10.39 3.41
CA VAL A 48 5.48 -10.88 2.61
C VAL A 48 4.75 -9.72 1.93
N GLY A 49 4.55 -8.62 2.65
CA GLY A 49 3.99 -7.40 2.09
C GLY A 49 4.76 -6.91 0.86
N GLN A 50 6.09 -6.85 0.95
CA GLN A 50 6.94 -6.45 -0.17
C GLN A 50 6.89 -7.44 -1.34
N GLN A 51 6.93 -8.75 -1.08
CA GLN A 51 6.88 -9.78 -2.12
C GLN A 51 5.58 -9.73 -2.94
N PHE A 52 4.46 -9.46 -2.28
CA PHE A 52 3.15 -9.35 -2.92
C PHE A 52 2.76 -7.91 -3.29
N GLY A 53 3.61 -6.91 -3.01
CA GLY A 53 3.32 -5.51 -3.24
C GLY A 53 2.14 -4.96 -2.42
N ILE A 54 1.83 -5.56 -1.25
CA ILE A 54 0.75 -5.12 -0.36
C ILE A 54 1.30 -4.34 0.83
N ALA A 55 0.56 -3.31 1.25
CA ALA A 55 0.95 -2.48 2.39
C ALA A 55 0.58 -3.10 3.73
N CYS A 56 1.30 -2.73 4.78
CA CYS A 56 0.93 -3.00 6.17
C CYS A 56 0.41 -1.74 6.86
N SER A 57 -0.50 -1.93 7.81
CA SER A 57 -1.00 -0.87 8.69
C SER A 57 0.07 -0.40 9.68
N ALA A 58 -0.22 0.65 10.43
CA ALA A 58 0.66 1.12 11.50
C ALA A 58 0.93 0.04 12.56
N GLN A 59 0.02 -0.93 12.72
CA GLN A 59 0.13 -2.06 13.64
C GLN A 59 0.81 -3.28 13.01
N GLY A 60 1.19 -3.22 11.72
CA GLY A 60 1.93 -4.27 11.03
C GLY A 60 1.08 -5.39 10.41
N PHE A 61 -0.25 -5.30 10.47
CA PHE A 61 -1.18 -6.19 9.75
C PHE A 61 -1.32 -5.76 8.29
N PHE A 62 -1.82 -6.61 7.39
CA PHE A 62 -2.06 -6.20 6.00
C PHE A 62 -3.23 -5.23 5.88
N THR A 63 -3.06 -4.23 5.01
CA THR A 63 -4.04 -3.17 4.78
C THR A 63 -5.03 -3.57 3.68
N GLU A 64 -6.31 -3.52 3.99
CA GLU A 64 -7.37 -3.63 2.99
C GLU A 64 -7.48 -2.38 2.11
N LYS A 65 -8.15 -2.51 0.96
CA LYS A 65 -8.40 -1.41 0.04
C LYS A 65 -9.31 -0.35 0.65
N HIS A 66 -10.38 -0.77 1.33
CA HIS A 66 -11.26 0.15 2.03
C HIS A 66 -12.05 -0.58 3.15
N PRO A 67 -12.07 -0.08 4.40
CA PRO A 67 -12.65 -0.79 5.56
C PRO A 67 -14.12 -1.23 5.40
N LYS A 68 -14.93 -0.45 4.66
CA LYS A 68 -16.36 -0.72 4.43
C LYS A 68 -16.68 -1.28 3.04
N LEU A 69 -16.18 -0.63 1.98
CA LEU A 69 -16.52 -0.94 0.59
C LEU A 69 -15.80 -2.19 0.06
N ASP A 70 -14.57 -2.45 0.52
CA ASP A 70 -13.77 -3.56 0.01
C ASP A 70 -12.80 -4.10 1.07
N PRO A 71 -13.33 -4.77 2.11
CA PRO A 71 -12.56 -5.12 3.31
C PRO A 71 -11.62 -6.32 3.14
N VAL A 72 -11.68 -7.02 1.99
CA VAL A 72 -10.87 -8.22 1.72
C VAL A 72 -9.94 -8.05 0.52
N ALA A 73 -10.14 -7.03 -0.31
CA ALA A 73 -9.21 -6.70 -1.38
C ALA A 73 -8.07 -5.84 -0.85
N THR A 74 -6.96 -5.84 -1.57
CA THR A 74 -5.82 -4.93 -1.31
C THR A 74 -5.74 -3.86 -2.41
N MET A 75 -4.79 -2.93 -2.27
CA MET A 75 -4.50 -1.96 -3.32
C MET A 75 -3.91 -2.63 -4.57
N THR A 76 -3.32 -3.82 -4.43
CA THR A 76 -2.78 -4.60 -5.52
C THR A 76 -3.86 -5.47 -6.12
N GLU A 77 -4.14 -5.26 -7.41
CA GLU A 77 -5.16 -6.03 -8.10
C GLU A 77 -4.84 -7.53 -8.12
N GLY A 78 -5.86 -8.35 -7.91
CA GLY A 78 -5.73 -9.80 -7.84
C GLY A 78 -5.26 -10.35 -6.48
N ILE A 79 -4.86 -9.49 -5.54
CA ILE A 79 -4.40 -9.91 -4.21
C ILE A 79 -5.43 -9.56 -3.15
N PHE A 80 -5.81 -10.58 -2.37
CA PHE A 80 -6.83 -10.53 -1.34
C PHE A 80 -6.27 -11.03 -0.01
N ILE A 81 -6.84 -10.53 1.09
CA ILE A 81 -6.47 -10.87 2.46
C ILE A 81 -7.68 -11.38 3.23
N ALA A 82 -7.46 -12.33 4.13
CA ALA A 82 -8.51 -12.90 4.98
C ALA A 82 -7.96 -13.32 6.34
N GLY A 83 -8.82 -13.33 7.35
CA GLY A 83 -8.47 -13.80 8.69
C GLY A 83 -7.61 -12.80 9.46
N CYS A 84 -6.90 -13.29 10.48
CA CYS A 84 -6.10 -12.45 11.37
C CYS A 84 -4.93 -11.74 10.69
N ALA A 85 -4.59 -12.08 9.44
CA ALA A 85 -3.56 -11.40 8.67
C ALA A 85 -3.92 -9.91 8.41
N GLN A 86 -5.22 -9.59 8.34
CA GLN A 86 -5.72 -8.22 8.18
C GLN A 86 -5.88 -7.48 9.54
N GLY A 87 -5.94 -8.22 10.65
CA GLY A 87 -6.12 -7.64 11.98
C GLY A 87 -6.84 -8.57 12.94
N PRO A 88 -6.80 -8.28 14.27
CA PRO A 88 -7.41 -9.11 15.30
C PRO A 88 -8.90 -9.36 15.06
N LYS A 89 -9.31 -10.63 15.07
CA LYS A 89 -10.72 -11.02 14.88
C LYS A 89 -10.97 -12.44 15.40
N ASP A 90 -12.24 -12.78 15.54
CA ASP A 90 -12.68 -14.12 15.93
C ASP A 90 -12.78 -15.08 14.73
N ILE A 91 -13.10 -16.33 15.04
CA ILE A 91 -13.22 -17.41 14.04
C ILE A 91 -14.37 -17.12 13.05
N PRO A 92 -15.61 -16.78 13.49
CA PRO A 92 -16.70 -16.47 12.56
C PRO A 92 -16.36 -15.35 11.58
N ALA A 93 -15.73 -14.26 12.04
CA ALA A 93 -15.31 -13.17 11.17
C ALA A 93 -14.22 -13.62 10.19
N SER A 94 -13.27 -14.44 10.64
CA SER A 94 -12.21 -14.99 9.79
C SER A 94 -12.75 -15.90 8.68
N VAL A 95 -13.70 -16.78 9.02
CA VAL A 95 -14.37 -17.67 8.06
C VAL A 95 -15.17 -16.85 7.06
N SER A 96 -15.90 -15.83 7.54
CA SER A 96 -16.68 -14.93 6.68
C SER A 96 -15.79 -14.15 5.71
N GLN A 97 -14.63 -13.66 6.15
CA GLN A 97 -13.65 -13.01 5.27
C GLN A 97 -13.07 -13.99 4.25
N GLY A 98 -12.80 -15.24 4.64
CA GLY A 98 -12.34 -16.28 3.71
C GLY A 98 -13.34 -16.51 2.57
N ALA A 99 -14.63 -16.63 2.91
CA ALA A 99 -15.70 -16.76 1.92
C ALA A 99 -15.82 -15.50 1.03
N ALA A 100 -15.71 -14.30 1.61
CA ALA A 100 -15.75 -13.04 0.87
C ALA A 100 -14.57 -12.89 -0.11
N ALA A 101 -13.35 -13.24 0.31
CA ALA A 101 -12.17 -13.25 -0.55
C ALA A 101 -12.33 -14.26 -1.69
N ALA A 102 -12.81 -15.48 -1.41
CA ALA A 102 -13.09 -16.47 -2.44
C ALA A 102 -14.13 -15.98 -3.45
N ALA A 103 -15.22 -15.35 -3.00
CA ALA A 103 -16.24 -14.78 -3.87
C ALA A 103 -15.68 -13.68 -4.78
N ARG A 104 -14.81 -12.81 -4.26
CA ARG A 104 -14.11 -11.79 -5.08
C ARG A 104 -13.23 -12.41 -6.15
N VAL A 105 -12.44 -13.42 -5.80
CA VAL A 105 -11.57 -14.14 -6.73
C VAL A 105 -12.39 -14.81 -7.83
N LEU A 106 -13.47 -15.52 -7.46
CA LEU A 106 -14.37 -16.15 -8.43
C LEU A 106 -15.02 -15.13 -9.36
N GLY A 107 -15.46 -13.99 -8.83
CA GLY A 107 -16.01 -12.89 -9.64
C GLY A 107 -15.02 -12.38 -10.70
N ARG A 108 -13.74 -12.24 -10.34
CA ARG A 108 -12.67 -11.86 -11.27
C ARG A 108 -12.42 -12.94 -12.32
N ILE A 109 -12.30 -14.21 -11.93
CA ILE A 109 -12.05 -15.33 -12.85
C ILE A 109 -13.21 -15.48 -13.85
N HIS A 110 -14.45 -15.31 -13.39
CA HIS A 110 -15.64 -15.47 -14.24
C HIS A 110 -15.73 -14.41 -15.35
N GLN A 111 -15.16 -13.21 -15.15
CA GLN A 111 -15.16 -12.15 -16.16
C GLN A 111 -14.38 -12.52 -17.42
N LYS A 112 -13.40 -13.44 -17.33
CA LYS A 112 -12.47 -13.90 -18.40
C LYS A 112 -11.56 -12.83 -18.98
N GLU A 113 -12.01 -11.59 -19.04
CA GLU A 113 -11.28 -10.44 -19.52
C GLU A 113 -11.24 -9.37 -18.42
N LEU A 114 -10.12 -8.66 -18.33
CA LEU A 114 -9.93 -7.60 -17.36
C LEU A 114 -9.60 -6.31 -18.12
N ALA A 115 -10.39 -5.26 -17.86
CA ALA A 115 -10.03 -3.93 -18.30
C ALA A 115 -8.84 -3.43 -17.48
N LEU A 116 -7.73 -3.17 -18.14
CA LEU A 116 -6.57 -2.55 -17.50
C LEU A 116 -6.78 -1.04 -17.40
N ASP A 117 -6.27 -0.46 -16.32
CA ASP A 117 -6.20 1.00 -16.18
C ASP A 117 -5.39 1.60 -17.35
N PRO A 118 -5.91 2.61 -18.07
CA PRO A 118 -5.20 3.23 -19.19
C PRO A 118 -3.96 4.05 -18.77
N ILE A 119 -3.77 4.33 -17.48
CA ILE A 119 -2.60 5.05 -16.94
C ILE A 119 -1.36 4.19 -17.12
N ARG A 120 -0.71 4.33 -18.28
CA ARG A 120 0.43 3.54 -18.75
C ARG A 120 1.47 4.44 -19.38
N ALA A 121 2.71 3.97 -19.41
CA ALA A 121 3.79 4.63 -20.13
C ALA A 121 3.90 4.04 -21.55
N SER A 122 4.17 4.88 -22.55
CA SER A 122 4.46 4.50 -23.93
C SER A 122 5.69 5.23 -24.45
N VAL A 123 6.36 4.64 -25.44
CA VAL A 123 7.56 5.20 -26.05
C VAL A 123 7.21 5.76 -27.43
N ILE A 124 7.67 6.99 -27.69
CA ILE A 124 7.68 7.62 -28.99
C ILE A 124 8.98 7.19 -29.68
N GLU A 125 8.88 6.19 -30.56
CA GLU A 125 10.05 5.53 -31.16
C GLU A 125 10.98 6.55 -31.84
N GLU A 126 10.43 7.58 -32.51
CA GLU A 126 11.21 8.58 -33.24
C GLU A 126 12.06 9.49 -32.33
N LYS A 127 11.74 9.56 -31.04
CA LYS A 127 12.49 10.35 -30.03
C LYS A 127 13.43 9.49 -29.18
N CYS A 128 13.31 8.16 -29.27
CA CYS A 128 14.09 7.26 -28.45
C CYS A 128 15.55 7.21 -28.94
N SER A 129 16.50 7.56 -28.07
CA SER A 129 17.93 7.50 -28.40
C SER A 129 18.57 6.13 -28.16
N GLY A 130 17.80 5.15 -27.67
CA GLY A 130 18.30 3.82 -27.35
C GLY A 130 19.26 3.74 -26.15
N CYS A 131 19.30 4.76 -25.28
CA CYS A 131 20.24 4.85 -24.15
C CYS A 131 20.04 3.83 -23.01
N ARG A 132 18.89 3.13 -22.98
CA ARG A 132 18.53 2.06 -22.00
C ARG A 132 18.46 2.47 -20.53
N ILE A 133 18.53 3.76 -20.20
CA ILE A 133 18.42 4.25 -18.81
C ILE A 133 17.12 3.77 -18.15
N CYS A 134 16.02 3.73 -18.91
CA CYS A 134 14.72 3.31 -18.41
C CYS A 134 14.65 1.81 -18.06
N ASN A 135 15.45 0.95 -18.70
CA ASN A 135 15.33 -0.51 -18.59
C ASN A 135 15.49 -1.02 -17.16
N THR A 136 16.44 -0.48 -16.40
CA THR A 136 16.69 -0.89 -15.02
C THR A 136 15.80 -0.19 -14.00
N MET A 137 14.97 0.76 -14.44
CA MET A 137 14.11 1.56 -13.56
C MET A 137 12.75 0.91 -13.29
N CYS A 138 12.35 -0.08 -14.10
CA CYS A 138 11.03 -0.71 -13.96
C CYS A 138 11.07 -1.86 -12.95
N PRO A 139 10.41 -1.77 -11.78
CA PRO A 139 10.37 -2.88 -10.82
C PRO A 139 9.47 -4.03 -11.29
N PHE A 140 8.71 -3.83 -12.36
CA PHE A 140 7.75 -4.80 -12.90
C PHE A 140 8.24 -5.48 -14.19
N ASN A 141 9.49 -5.23 -14.61
CA ASN A 141 10.07 -5.76 -15.84
C ASN A 141 9.20 -5.50 -17.09
N ALA A 142 8.51 -4.36 -17.14
CA ALA A 142 7.63 -4.01 -18.26
C ALA A 142 8.38 -3.48 -19.49
N ILE A 143 9.70 -3.27 -19.40
CA ILE A 143 10.48 -2.54 -20.39
C ILE A 143 11.38 -3.51 -21.16
N ILE A 144 11.23 -3.53 -22.48
CA ILE A 144 11.95 -4.41 -23.40
C ILE A 144 12.79 -3.54 -24.34
N PHE A 145 14.03 -3.93 -24.59
CA PHE A 145 14.88 -3.28 -25.59
C PHE A 145 14.95 -4.11 -26.86
N HIS A 146 14.71 -3.47 -28.00
CA HIS A 146 14.80 -4.06 -29.32
C HIS A 146 16.15 -3.68 -29.94
N GLU A 147 17.08 -4.63 -29.99
CA GLU A 147 18.45 -4.43 -30.51
C GLU A 147 18.49 -4.12 -32.01
N ASP A 148 17.55 -4.66 -32.78
CA ASP A 148 17.42 -4.46 -34.23
C ASP A 148 17.02 -3.02 -34.59
N ARG A 149 16.13 -2.42 -33.80
CA ARG A 149 15.62 -1.05 -34.00
C ARG A 149 16.31 -0.01 -33.13
N MET A 150 17.10 -0.45 -32.14
CA MET A 150 17.73 0.40 -31.13
C MET A 150 16.72 1.24 -30.31
N VAL A 151 15.50 0.73 -30.13
CA VAL A 151 14.42 1.41 -29.38
C VAL A 151 13.93 0.57 -28.20
N THR A 152 13.35 1.26 -27.23
CA THR A 152 12.69 0.62 -26.09
C THR A 152 11.19 0.52 -26.33
N GLU A 153 10.59 -0.60 -25.94
CA GLU A 153 9.14 -0.81 -25.90
C GLU A 153 8.69 -1.04 -24.46
N ILE A 154 7.52 -0.55 -24.11
CA ILE A 154 6.89 -0.78 -22.80
C ILE A 154 5.68 -1.69 -23.01
N ASN A 155 5.70 -2.86 -22.38
CA ASN A 155 4.57 -3.77 -22.37
C ASN A 155 3.44 -3.18 -21.50
N PRO A 156 2.29 -2.80 -22.09
CA PRO A 156 1.21 -2.14 -21.37
C PRO A 156 0.53 -3.08 -20.34
N ALA A 157 0.63 -4.40 -20.52
CA ALA A 157 0.06 -5.38 -19.60
C ALA A 157 0.85 -5.49 -18.28
N LEU A 158 2.17 -5.23 -18.33
CA LEU A 158 3.04 -5.29 -17.14
C LEU A 158 3.22 -3.94 -16.46
N CYS A 159 3.11 -2.85 -17.24
CA CYS A 159 3.30 -1.50 -16.73
C CYS A 159 2.23 -1.15 -15.67
N GLN A 160 2.64 -0.76 -14.47
CA GLN A 160 1.73 -0.32 -13.39
C GLN A 160 1.51 1.20 -13.35
N GLY A 161 1.99 1.95 -14.36
CA GLY A 161 1.75 3.40 -14.45
C GLY A 161 2.51 4.26 -13.43
N CYS A 162 3.55 3.75 -12.76
CA CYS A 162 4.27 4.49 -11.70
C CYS A 162 5.04 5.75 -12.17
N GLY A 163 5.30 5.89 -13.48
CA GLY A 163 5.93 7.08 -14.06
C GLY A 163 7.45 7.23 -13.89
N THR A 164 8.15 6.32 -13.21
CA THR A 164 9.61 6.42 -12.99
C THR A 164 10.40 6.52 -14.30
N CYS A 165 10.05 5.71 -15.30
CA CYS A 165 10.70 5.75 -16.61
C CYS A 165 10.39 7.03 -17.40
N VAL A 166 9.18 7.59 -17.25
CA VAL A 166 8.77 8.86 -17.88
C VAL A 166 9.64 10.00 -17.37
N ALA A 167 9.76 10.12 -16.05
CA ALA A 167 10.57 11.16 -15.40
C ALA A 167 12.07 11.01 -15.68
N ALA A 168 12.57 9.78 -15.84
CA ALA A 168 13.99 9.51 -16.03
C ALA A 168 14.48 9.61 -17.48
N CYS A 169 13.58 9.70 -18.47
CA CYS A 169 13.96 9.67 -19.88
C CYS A 169 14.64 10.98 -20.30
N PRO A 170 15.94 10.99 -20.63
CA PRO A 170 16.65 12.23 -20.96
C PRO A 170 16.23 12.82 -22.30
N SER A 171 15.70 12.00 -23.21
CA SER A 171 15.23 12.45 -24.53
C SER A 171 13.74 12.81 -24.55
N ASN A 172 13.05 12.75 -23.40
CA ASN A 172 11.59 12.91 -23.31
C ASN A 172 10.82 12.03 -24.32
N ALA A 173 11.35 10.84 -24.60
CA ALA A 173 10.75 9.89 -25.53
C ALA A 173 9.65 9.03 -24.90
N ILE A 174 9.58 8.99 -23.57
CA ILE A 174 8.57 8.22 -22.85
C ILE A 174 7.49 9.17 -22.36
N THR A 175 6.22 8.87 -22.67
CA THR A 175 5.06 9.64 -22.22
C THR A 175 4.15 8.78 -21.36
N GLY A 176 3.49 9.41 -20.39
CA GLY A 176 2.52 8.79 -19.51
C GLY A 176 1.10 9.19 -19.87
N THR A 177 0.19 8.24 -20.04
CA THR A 177 -1.24 8.53 -20.24
C THR A 177 -1.82 9.13 -18.95
N GLN A 178 -2.33 10.37 -19.04
CA GLN A 178 -2.83 11.18 -17.90
C GLN A 178 -1.76 11.75 -16.95
N PHE A 179 -0.48 11.60 -17.28
CA PHE A 179 0.63 12.21 -16.53
C PHE A 179 1.80 12.57 -17.46
N SER A 180 1.50 13.07 -18.66
CA SER A 180 2.53 13.49 -19.61
C SER A 180 3.29 14.71 -19.09
N ASN A 181 4.50 14.94 -19.61
CA ASN A 181 5.30 16.11 -19.24
C ASN A 181 4.54 17.42 -19.51
N GLU A 182 3.81 17.50 -20.63
CA GLU A 182 2.99 18.66 -20.97
C GLU A 182 1.87 18.88 -19.95
N GLN A 183 1.18 17.81 -19.51
CA GLN A 183 0.12 17.89 -18.51
C GLN A 183 0.66 18.35 -17.15
N VAL A 184 1.78 17.79 -16.71
CA VAL A 184 2.43 18.16 -15.45
C VAL A 184 2.93 19.60 -15.50
N LEU A 185 3.57 20.02 -16.58
CA LEU A 185 4.02 21.41 -16.77
C LEU A 185 2.84 22.38 -16.82
N ALA A 186 1.73 22.01 -17.46
CA ALA A 186 0.51 22.83 -17.47
C ALA A 186 -0.09 22.97 -16.07
N GLN A 187 -0.09 21.92 -15.24
CA GLN A 187 -0.52 22.00 -13.84
C GLN A 187 0.37 22.95 -13.03
N LEU A 188 1.70 22.88 -13.22
CA LEU A 188 2.65 23.80 -12.58
C LEU A 188 2.43 25.24 -13.02
N GLN A 189 2.28 25.48 -14.33
CA GLN A 189 1.98 26.81 -14.86
C GLN A 189 0.68 27.36 -14.29
N GLY A 190 -0.39 26.56 -14.23
CA GLY A 190 -1.66 26.95 -13.63
C GLY A 190 -1.52 27.35 -12.16
N LEU A 191 -0.70 26.64 -11.38
CA LEU A 191 -0.40 27.00 -10.00
C LEU A 191 0.36 28.33 -9.89
N LEU A 192 1.32 28.57 -10.80
CA LEU A 192 2.15 29.78 -10.82
C LEU A 192 1.44 31.02 -11.37
N MET A 193 0.27 30.87 -12.00
CA MET A 193 -0.54 31.99 -12.50
C MET A 193 -1.22 32.80 -11.39
N VAL A 194 -1.27 32.29 -10.15
CA VAL A 194 -1.85 32.98 -8.99
C VAL A 194 -0.85 33.06 -7.85
N ASN A 195 -0.80 34.20 -7.15
CA ASN A 195 0.02 34.36 -5.95
C ASN A 195 -0.68 33.70 -4.74
N PHE A 196 -0.01 33.67 -3.58
CA PHE A 196 -0.58 33.08 -2.35
C PHE A 196 -1.88 33.76 -1.87
N ASN A 197 -2.17 34.97 -2.35
CA ASN A 197 -3.39 35.72 -2.04
C ASN A 197 -4.51 35.48 -3.08
N GLY A 198 -4.28 34.62 -4.09
CA GLY A 198 -5.23 34.33 -5.17
C GLY A 198 -5.28 35.39 -6.27
N GLU A 199 -4.35 36.35 -6.29
CA GLU A 199 -4.29 37.38 -7.33
C GLU A 199 -3.47 36.88 -8.53
N PRO A 200 -3.85 37.24 -9.78
CA PRO A 200 -3.09 36.87 -10.96
C PRO A 200 -1.64 37.38 -10.88
N VAL A 201 -0.68 36.48 -11.05
CA VAL A 201 0.72 36.85 -11.24
C VAL A 201 0.86 37.36 -12.67
N ARG A 202 1.27 38.62 -12.85
CA ARG A 202 1.66 39.12 -14.16
C ARG A 202 2.89 38.35 -14.61
N VAL A 203 2.70 37.35 -15.45
CA VAL A 203 3.80 36.73 -16.20
C VAL A 203 4.33 37.82 -17.11
N LEU A 204 5.56 38.29 -16.87
CA LEU A 204 6.27 39.10 -17.84
C LEU A 204 6.41 38.20 -19.07
N GLU A 205 5.73 38.51 -20.16
CA GLU A 205 5.97 37.82 -21.42
C GLU A 205 7.47 37.94 -21.70
N PRO A 206 8.19 36.83 -21.98
CA PRO A 206 9.55 36.95 -22.44
C PRO A 206 9.49 37.74 -23.75
N GLU A 207 10.08 38.94 -23.75
CA GLU A 207 10.32 39.67 -24.98
C GLU A 207 10.95 38.69 -25.98
N MET A 208 10.23 38.44 -27.07
CA MET A 208 10.71 37.61 -28.17
C MET A 208 12.00 38.25 -28.70
N ALA A 209 13.14 37.70 -28.29
CA ALA A 209 14.46 37.98 -28.84
C ALA A 209 14.90 36.82 -29.74
#